data_AF-A0A9P9XYG6-F1
#
_entry.id   AF-A0A9P9XYG6-F1
#
_cell.length_a   1.000
_cell.length_b   1.000
_cell.length_c   1.000
_cell.angle_alpha   90.00
_cell.angle_beta   90.00
_cell.angle_gamma   90.00
#
_symmetry.space_group_name_H-M   'P 1'
#
loop_
_entity.id
_entity.type
_entity.pdbx_description
1 polymer ?
#
loop_
_entity_poly.entity_id
_entity_poly.type
_entity_poly.pdbx_seq_one_letter_code
_entity_poly.pdbx_strand_id
1 'polypeptide(L)'
;MPIVLDADALLVVQKSPELVKGYKSVILTPNVVEFGRLCETLGVKANEEKETGKVEALCKALGGVTIIEKGGKDFISNGTTTLVDDMKGGKKRSGGQGDTLTGSIATFLGWRKAYLDGLWDIGEDKISADELIGLAAFGGSAITRECSRLAFAKKGRSLQASDLTDEVHNAFLNLFGEVDGDEGGSRL
;
A
#
# COMPACT_ATOMS: atom_id res chain seq x y z
N MET A 1 -17.09 -2.70 0.66
CA MET A 1 -16.31 -2.22 1.82
C MET A 1 -14.85 -2.58 1.58
N PRO A 2 -13.92 -1.62 1.58
CA PRO A 2 -12.51 -1.92 1.37
C PRO A 2 -11.93 -2.84 2.44
N ILE A 3 -11.00 -3.72 2.07
CA ILE A 3 -10.33 -4.66 2.97
C ILE A 3 -8.83 -4.66 2.67
N VAL A 4 -8.01 -4.64 3.71
CA VAL A 4 -6.56 -4.84 3.62
C VAL A 4 -6.22 -6.18 4.28
N LEU A 5 -5.49 -7.05 3.58
CA LEU A 5 -5.08 -8.37 4.09
C LEU A 5 -3.56 -8.46 4.15
N ASP A 6 -3.04 -8.73 5.34
CA ASP A 6 -1.59 -8.87 5.61
C ASP A 6 -1.29 -10.13 6.42
N ALA A 7 -0.01 -10.52 6.45
CA ALA A 7 0.50 -11.63 7.25
C ALA A 7 -0.29 -12.94 7.01
N ASP A 8 -0.74 -13.62 8.08
CA ASP A 8 -1.38 -14.93 7.99
C ASP A 8 -2.73 -14.92 7.24
N ALA A 9 -3.36 -13.75 7.05
CA ALA A 9 -4.51 -13.65 6.17
C ALA A 9 -4.16 -14.03 4.72
N LEU A 10 -2.92 -13.78 4.29
CA LEU A 10 -2.43 -14.17 2.98
C LEU A 10 -2.26 -15.69 2.86
N LEU A 11 -2.01 -16.41 3.97
CA LEU A 11 -2.02 -17.87 3.96
C LEU A 11 -3.42 -18.43 3.74
N VAL A 12 -4.46 -17.75 4.24
CA VAL A 12 -5.85 -18.11 3.97
C VAL A 12 -6.17 -17.87 2.50
N VAL A 13 -5.79 -16.71 1.95
CA VAL A 13 -5.91 -16.41 0.51
C VAL A 13 -5.15 -17.42 -0.35
N GLN A 14 -3.98 -17.87 0.10
CA GLN A 14 -3.21 -18.88 -0.61
C GLN A 14 -3.98 -20.21 -0.69
N LYS A 15 -4.58 -20.65 0.41
CA LYS A 15 -5.36 -21.91 0.45
C LYS A 15 -6.68 -21.81 -0.32
N SER A 16 -7.29 -20.63 -0.33
CA SER A 16 -8.60 -20.35 -0.89
C SER A 16 -8.61 -19.02 -1.67
N PRO A 17 -7.98 -18.95 -2.86
CA PRO A 17 -7.90 -17.70 -3.62
C PRO A 17 -9.25 -17.15 -4.07
N GLU A 18 -10.26 -18.00 -4.18
CA GLU A 18 -11.64 -17.67 -4.51
C GLU A 18 -12.28 -16.69 -3.51
N LEU A 19 -11.77 -16.60 -2.28
CA LEU A 19 -12.27 -15.67 -1.25
C LEU A 19 -12.09 -14.21 -1.64
N VAL A 20 -11.07 -13.90 -2.46
CA VAL A 20 -10.75 -12.54 -2.88
C VAL A 20 -10.83 -12.36 -4.38
N LYS A 21 -10.91 -13.43 -5.16
CA LYS A 21 -10.87 -13.38 -6.62
C LYS A 21 -11.99 -12.51 -7.19
N GLY A 22 -11.62 -11.50 -7.96
CA GLY A 22 -12.54 -10.52 -8.55
C GLY A 22 -12.98 -9.40 -7.60
N TYR A 23 -12.61 -9.46 -6.32
CA TYR A 23 -13.00 -8.46 -5.34
C TYR A 23 -12.01 -7.28 -5.34
N LYS A 24 -12.21 -6.35 -6.28
CA LYS A 24 -11.34 -5.18 -6.51
C LYS A 24 -11.14 -4.25 -5.30
N SER A 25 -11.98 -4.35 -4.28
CA SER A 25 -11.85 -3.57 -3.04
C SER A 25 -10.95 -4.23 -1.99
N VAL A 26 -10.19 -5.27 -2.36
CA VAL A 26 -9.16 -5.89 -1.53
C VAL A 26 -7.77 -5.42 -1.94
N ILE A 27 -6.95 -5.10 -0.94
CA ILE A 27 -5.52 -4.90 -1.08
C ILE A 27 -4.80 -6.03 -0.33
N LEU A 28 -3.93 -6.74 -1.04
CA LEU A 28 -3.01 -7.73 -0.45
C LEU A 28 -1.65 -7.08 -0.25
N THR A 29 -1.01 -7.30 0.89
CA THR A 29 0.31 -6.71 1.19
C THR A 29 1.40 -7.77 1.38
N PRO A 30 1.65 -8.70 0.43
CA PRO A 30 2.64 -9.74 0.61
C PRO A 30 4.07 -9.19 0.69
N ASN A 31 4.89 -9.75 1.58
CA ASN A 31 6.33 -9.66 1.46
C ASN A 31 6.86 -10.60 0.36
N VAL A 32 8.13 -10.50 0.00
CA VAL A 32 8.76 -11.31 -1.07
C VAL A 32 8.48 -12.82 -0.94
N VAL A 33 8.49 -13.37 0.28
CA VAL A 33 8.25 -14.80 0.50
C VAL A 33 6.77 -15.14 0.32
N GLU A 34 5.87 -14.34 0.89
CA GLU A 34 4.41 -14.51 0.74
C GLU A 34 3.99 -14.36 -0.72
N PHE A 35 4.58 -13.40 -1.43
CA PHE A 35 4.32 -13.13 -2.83
C PHE A 35 4.73 -14.32 -3.72
N GLY A 36 5.93 -14.87 -3.48
CA GLY A 36 6.38 -16.08 -4.19
C GLY A 36 5.42 -17.26 -4.01
N ARG A 37 4.97 -17.50 -2.77
CA ARG A 37 3.99 -18.56 -2.47
C ARG A 37 2.65 -18.36 -3.17
N LEU A 38 2.15 -17.12 -3.24
CA LEU A 38 0.93 -16.79 -3.97
C LEU A 38 1.09 -17.05 -5.48
N CYS A 39 2.22 -16.65 -6.06
CA CYS A 39 2.52 -16.90 -7.47
C CYS A 39 2.58 -18.41 -7.79
N GLU A 40 3.27 -19.19 -6.96
CA GLU A 40 3.36 -20.64 -7.10
C GLU A 40 1.98 -21.31 -7.02
N THR A 41 1.18 -20.93 -6.02
CA THR A 41 -0.13 -21.55 -5.79
C THR A 41 -1.12 -21.27 -6.92
N LEU A 42 -1.04 -20.08 -7.52
CA LEU A 42 -1.89 -19.69 -8.64
C LEU A 42 -1.29 -20.04 -10.02
N GLY A 43 -0.13 -20.68 -10.06
CA GLY A 43 0.53 -21.07 -11.30
C GLY A 43 0.85 -19.88 -12.22
N VAL A 44 1.19 -18.73 -11.64
CA VAL A 44 1.39 -17.47 -12.37
C VAL A 44 2.63 -17.58 -13.26
N LYS A 45 2.43 -17.55 -14.57
CA LYS A 45 3.51 -17.44 -15.56
C LYS A 45 3.65 -15.98 -15.99
N ALA A 46 4.63 -15.30 -15.41
CA ALA A 46 4.90 -13.90 -15.69
C ALA A 46 5.93 -13.73 -16.82
N ASN A 47 5.92 -12.57 -17.47
CA ASN A 47 7.05 -12.14 -18.28
C ASN A 47 8.19 -11.70 -17.34
N GLU A 48 9.32 -12.42 -17.36
CA GLU A 48 10.48 -12.12 -16.52
C GLU A 48 11.34 -10.95 -17.05
N GLU A 49 11.07 -10.45 -18.27
CA GLU A 49 11.77 -9.29 -18.84
C GLU A 49 11.36 -7.96 -18.18
N LYS A 50 10.17 -7.91 -17.57
CA LYS A 50 9.64 -6.72 -16.90
C LYS A 50 9.69 -6.89 -15.39
N GLU A 51 10.31 -5.95 -14.69
CA GLU A 51 10.42 -5.95 -13.21
C GLU A 51 9.05 -6.11 -12.52
N THR A 52 7.98 -5.52 -13.08
CA THR A 52 6.61 -5.59 -12.56
C THR A 52 5.77 -6.74 -13.14
N GLY A 53 6.33 -7.56 -14.03
CA GLY A 53 5.57 -8.57 -14.78
C GLY A 53 4.91 -9.61 -13.87
N LYS A 54 5.56 -9.96 -12.75
CA LYS A 54 5.05 -10.93 -11.77
C LYS A 54 3.82 -10.40 -11.03
N VAL A 55 3.89 -9.18 -10.47
CA VAL A 55 2.76 -8.60 -9.73
C VAL A 55 1.55 -8.37 -10.64
N GLU A 56 1.77 -7.90 -11.87
CA GLU A 56 0.70 -7.69 -12.84
C GLU A 56 -0.01 -9.00 -13.20
N ALA A 57 0.75 -10.07 -13.43
CA ALA A 57 0.20 -11.38 -13.75
C ALA A 57 -0.58 -11.98 -12.55
N LEU A 58 -0.06 -11.83 -11.33
CA LEU A 58 -0.75 -12.29 -10.12
C LEU A 58 -2.08 -11.53 -9.89
N CYS A 59 -2.09 -10.21 -10.06
CA CYS A 59 -3.31 -9.40 -9.95
C CYS A 59 -4.36 -9.84 -10.98
N LYS A 60 -3.95 -10.11 -12.23
CA LYS A 60 -4.83 -10.63 -13.28
C LYS A 60 -5.39 -12.02 -12.92
N ALA A 61 -4.54 -12.92 -12.39
CA ALA A 61 -4.98 -14.25 -11.95
C ALA A 61 -6.02 -14.17 -10.82
N LEU A 62 -5.91 -13.17 -9.95
CA LEU A 62 -6.86 -12.85 -8.89
C LEU A 62 -8.03 -11.97 -9.35
N GLY A 63 -8.21 -11.69 -10.64
CA GLY A 63 -9.36 -10.96 -11.16
C GLY A 63 -9.33 -9.45 -10.88
N GLY A 64 -8.15 -8.85 -10.81
CA GLY A 64 -7.98 -7.40 -10.63
C GLY A 64 -7.92 -6.95 -9.17
N VAL A 65 -7.59 -7.85 -8.25
CA VAL A 65 -7.26 -7.51 -6.86
C VAL A 65 -5.98 -6.67 -6.82
N THR A 66 -5.94 -5.65 -5.97
CA THR A 66 -4.75 -4.82 -5.78
C THR A 66 -3.73 -5.54 -4.91
N ILE A 67 -2.47 -5.55 -5.32
CA ILE A 67 -1.37 -6.19 -4.59
C ILE A 67 -0.24 -5.18 -4.43
N ILE A 68 0.30 -5.09 -3.21
CA ILE A 68 1.54 -4.40 -2.88
C ILE A 68 2.64 -5.47 -2.73
N GLU A 69 3.43 -5.69 -3.77
CA GLU A 69 4.63 -6.52 -3.70
C GLU A 69 5.71 -5.74 -2.94
N LYS A 70 5.89 -6.05 -1.65
CA LYS A 70 6.84 -5.33 -0.79
C LYS A 70 8.28 -5.76 -1.09
N GLY A 71 9.17 -4.81 -1.32
CA GLY A 71 10.56 -5.09 -1.72
C GLY A 71 11.52 -3.91 -1.55
N GLY A 72 12.63 -3.91 -2.31
CA GLY A 72 13.51 -2.75 -2.39
C GLY A 72 12.76 -1.51 -2.91
N LYS A 73 11.95 -1.73 -3.94
CA LYS A 73 10.82 -0.90 -4.35
C LYS A 73 9.53 -1.65 -4.03
N ASP A 74 8.45 -0.95 -3.79
CA ASP A 74 7.13 -1.57 -3.69
C ASP A 74 6.41 -1.43 -5.03
N PHE A 75 5.96 -2.56 -5.58
CA PHE A 75 5.14 -2.55 -6.79
C PHE A 75 3.68 -2.71 -6.41
N ILE A 76 2.88 -1.70 -6.75
CA ILE A 76 1.47 -1.64 -6.42
C ILE A 76 0.70 -1.79 -7.72
N SER A 77 0.07 -2.94 -7.93
CA SER A 77 -0.65 -3.20 -9.17
C SER A 77 -2.06 -3.70 -8.91
N ASN A 78 -2.97 -3.43 -9.84
CA ASN A 78 -4.27 -4.10 -9.95
C ASN A 78 -4.35 -4.95 -11.22
N GLY A 79 -3.22 -5.17 -11.91
CA GLY A 79 -3.13 -5.91 -13.16
C GLY A 79 -3.38 -5.07 -14.42
N THR A 80 -3.92 -3.86 -14.31
CA THR A 80 -4.05 -2.91 -15.44
C THR A 80 -3.12 -1.72 -15.28
N THR A 81 -3.04 -1.18 -14.08
CA THR A 81 -2.19 -0.04 -13.70
C THR A 81 -1.21 -0.51 -12.64
N THR A 82 0.05 -0.08 -12.77
CA THR A 82 1.11 -0.38 -11.81
C THR A 82 1.79 0.91 -11.39
N LEU A 83 1.76 1.19 -10.09
CA LEU A 83 2.52 2.25 -9.45
C LEU A 83 3.79 1.65 -8.83
N VAL A 84 4.86 2.43 -8.81
CA VAL A 84 6.15 2.03 -8.23
C VAL A 84 6.52 3.02 -7.15
N ASP A 85 6.61 2.55 -5.91
CA ASP A 85 7.18 3.32 -4.82
C ASP A 85 8.67 2.96 -4.69
N ASP A 86 9.53 3.86 -5.18
CA ASP A 86 10.98 3.79 -5.05
C ASP A 86 11.52 4.76 -3.99
N MET A 87 10.65 5.31 -3.13
CA MET A 87 11.05 6.20 -2.06
C MET A 87 12.03 5.50 -1.12
N LYS A 88 13.01 6.29 -0.66
CA LYS A 88 14.08 5.80 0.21
C LYS A 88 13.53 5.42 1.58
N GLY A 89 13.49 4.12 1.88
CA GLY A 89 13.17 3.61 3.21
C GLY A 89 14.35 3.59 4.20
N GLY A 90 14.09 3.10 5.41
CA GLY A 90 15.12 2.79 6.40
C GLY A 90 15.94 1.55 6.03
N LYS A 91 17.15 1.42 6.58
CA LYS A 91 18.04 0.28 6.32
C LYS A 91 17.82 -0.91 7.25
N LYS A 92 16.85 -0.81 8.17
CA LYS A 92 16.50 -1.86 9.12
C LYS A 92 15.03 -2.21 8.98
N ARG A 93 14.76 -3.51 8.92
CA ARG A 93 13.43 -4.08 9.12
C ARG A 93 13.17 -4.24 10.61
N SER A 94 12.13 -3.61 11.13
CA SER A 94 11.55 -3.95 12.43
C SER A 94 10.41 -4.93 12.26
N GLY A 95 10.12 -5.70 13.32
CA GLY A 95 8.79 -6.28 13.45
C GLY A 95 7.75 -5.16 13.52
N GLY A 96 6.53 -5.41 13.04
CA GLY A 96 5.43 -4.43 13.08
C GLY A 96 5.43 -3.37 11.98
N GLN A 97 6.42 -3.32 11.08
CA GLN A 97 6.38 -2.40 9.93
C GLN A 97 5.19 -2.67 8.99
N GLY A 98 4.71 -3.92 8.92
CA GLY A 98 3.47 -4.26 8.20
C GLY A 98 2.22 -3.66 8.84
N ASP A 99 2.21 -3.47 10.16
CA ASP A 99 1.08 -2.88 10.88
C ASP A 99 0.97 -1.38 10.58
N THR A 100 2.10 -0.66 10.50
CA THR A 100 2.13 0.73 10.04
C THR A 100 1.61 0.87 8.62
N LEU A 101 2.01 -0.04 7.72
CA LEU A 101 1.54 -0.06 6.33
C LEU A 101 0.03 -0.28 6.26
N THR A 102 -0.47 -1.35 6.87
CA THR A 102 -1.89 -1.70 6.83
C THR A 102 -2.77 -0.64 7.49
N GLY A 103 -2.34 -0.08 8.64
CA GLY A 103 -3.04 1.01 9.31
C GLY A 103 -3.09 2.30 8.48
N SER A 104 -2.00 2.64 7.80
CA SER A 104 -1.96 3.80 6.90
C SER A 104 -2.89 3.60 5.69
N ILE A 105 -2.82 2.43 5.04
CA ILE A 105 -3.72 2.09 3.93
C ILE A 105 -5.18 2.13 4.37
N ALA A 106 -5.52 1.56 5.53
CA ALA A 106 -6.88 1.55 6.05
C ALA A 106 -7.41 2.98 6.28
N THR A 107 -6.56 3.88 6.80
CA THR A 107 -6.88 5.31 6.95
C THR A 107 -7.18 5.95 5.59
N PHE A 108 -6.31 5.76 4.60
CA PHE A 108 -6.53 6.30 3.25
C PHE A 108 -7.74 5.71 2.55
N LEU A 109 -8.08 4.44 2.80
CA LEU A 109 -9.32 3.84 2.31
C LEU A 109 -10.56 4.43 2.98
N GLY A 110 -10.47 4.82 4.25
CA GLY A 110 -11.49 5.60 4.95
C GLY A 110 -11.69 6.97 4.31
N TRP A 111 -10.60 7.70 4.04
CA TRP A 111 -10.66 8.98 3.33
C TRP A 111 -11.17 8.85 1.90
N ARG A 112 -10.79 7.77 1.18
CA ARG A 112 -11.37 7.43 -0.12
C ARG A 112 -12.88 7.30 -0.04
N LYS A 113 -13.43 6.67 1.00
CA LYS A 113 -14.89 6.55 1.15
C LYS A 113 -15.53 7.93 1.33
N ALA A 114 -14.95 8.76 2.18
CA ALA A 114 -15.41 10.12 2.41
C ALA A 114 -15.33 11.00 1.13
N TYR A 115 -14.26 10.86 0.34
CA TYR A 115 -14.11 11.48 -0.98
C TYR A 115 -15.23 11.06 -1.93
N LEU A 116 -15.49 9.75 -2.04
CA LEU A 116 -16.53 9.22 -2.92
C LEU A 116 -17.96 9.59 -2.47
N ASP A 117 -18.15 9.81 -1.17
CA ASP A 117 -19.41 10.29 -0.60
C ASP A 117 -19.59 11.80 -0.75
N GLY A 118 -18.56 12.53 -1.20
CA GLY A 118 -18.58 13.98 -1.33
C GLY A 118 -18.68 14.70 0.01
N LEU A 119 -18.02 14.18 1.06
CA LEU A 119 -18.02 14.82 2.39
C LEU A 119 -17.29 16.16 2.43
N TRP A 120 -16.48 16.46 1.40
CA TRP A 120 -15.81 17.74 1.20
C TRP A 120 -15.84 18.13 -0.28
N ASP A 121 -15.56 19.41 -0.57
CA ASP A 121 -15.44 19.90 -1.95
C ASP A 121 -14.20 19.30 -2.61
N ILE A 122 -14.41 18.63 -3.73
CA ILE A 122 -13.39 17.90 -4.50
C ILE A 122 -13.18 18.51 -5.89
N GLY A 123 -13.79 19.67 -6.18
CA GLY A 123 -13.74 20.31 -7.49
C GLY A 123 -14.42 19.50 -8.60
N GLU A 124 -14.14 19.88 -9.85
CA GLU A 124 -14.73 19.25 -11.04
C GLU A 124 -13.98 17.99 -11.50
N ASP A 125 -12.67 17.91 -11.25
CA ASP A 125 -11.80 16.82 -11.68
C ASP A 125 -11.82 15.65 -10.68
N LYS A 126 -12.76 14.71 -10.90
CA LYS A 126 -12.91 13.54 -10.02
C LYS A 126 -11.96 12.41 -10.39
N ILE A 127 -11.25 11.91 -9.39
CA ILE A 127 -10.42 10.69 -9.51
C ILE A 127 -11.35 9.47 -9.49
N SER A 128 -11.07 8.49 -10.35
CA SER A 128 -11.89 7.29 -10.44
C SER A 128 -11.81 6.43 -9.17
N ALA A 129 -12.89 5.72 -8.84
CA ALA A 129 -12.95 4.87 -7.66
C ALA A 129 -11.88 3.76 -7.66
N ASP A 130 -11.55 3.22 -8.83
CA ASP A 130 -10.54 2.16 -9.00
C ASP A 130 -9.12 2.74 -8.81
N GLU A 131 -8.86 3.95 -9.33
CA GLU A 131 -7.58 4.64 -9.16
C GLU A 131 -7.29 5.02 -7.71
N LEU A 132 -8.31 5.46 -6.96
CA LEU A 132 -8.18 5.80 -5.54
C LEU A 132 -7.71 4.63 -4.67
N ILE A 133 -7.95 3.37 -5.06
CA ILE A 133 -7.43 2.19 -4.33
C ILE A 133 -5.92 2.10 -4.50
N GLY A 134 -5.42 2.29 -5.73
CA GLY A 134 -4.00 2.34 -6.02
C GLY A 134 -3.32 3.50 -5.28
N LEU A 135 -3.94 4.67 -5.25
CA LEU A 135 -3.43 5.83 -4.51
C LEU A 135 -3.41 5.62 -2.99
N ALA A 136 -4.44 4.98 -2.42
CA ALA A 136 -4.45 4.62 -1.00
C ALA A 136 -3.33 3.61 -0.65
N ALA A 137 -3.12 2.62 -1.51
CA ALA A 137 -2.02 1.66 -1.38
C ALA A 137 -0.64 2.35 -1.46
N PHE A 138 -0.47 3.27 -2.42
CA PHE A 138 0.75 4.05 -2.60
C PHE A 138 1.03 4.96 -1.42
N GLY A 139 0.04 5.75 -0.97
CA GLY A 139 0.18 6.61 0.20
C GLY A 139 0.59 5.83 1.45
N GLY A 140 0.01 4.64 1.66
CA GLY A 140 0.39 3.76 2.77
C GLY A 140 1.83 3.25 2.68
N SER A 141 2.28 2.87 1.49
CA SER A 141 3.68 2.47 1.22
C SER A 141 4.64 3.63 1.48
N ALA A 142 4.33 4.82 0.96
CA ALA A 142 5.13 6.03 1.09
C ALA A 142 5.30 6.45 2.56
N ILE A 143 4.20 6.51 3.32
CA ILE A 143 4.23 6.78 4.78
C ILE A 143 5.14 5.78 5.48
N THR A 144 4.96 4.49 5.21
CA THR A 144 5.74 3.44 5.89
C THR A 144 7.23 3.54 5.58
N ARG A 145 7.58 3.85 4.33
CA ARG A 145 8.97 4.05 3.89
C ARG A 145 9.58 5.27 4.57
N GLU A 146 8.85 6.37 4.62
CA GLU A 146 9.31 7.60 5.25
C GLU A 146 9.45 7.45 6.77
N CYS A 147 8.48 6.83 7.47
CA CYS A 147 8.60 6.47 8.89
C CYS A 147 9.85 5.62 9.14
N SER A 148 10.07 4.59 8.33
CA SER A 148 11.25 3.72 8.44
C SER A 148 12.55 4.50 8.24
N ARG A 149 12.59 5.43 7.28
CA ARG A 149 13.76 6.28 7.01
C ARG A 149 14.07 7.20 8.19
N LEU A 150 13.07 7.91 8.69
CA LEU A 150 13.19 8.85 9.82
C LEU A 150 13.60 8.12 11.10
N ALA A 151 12.90 7.03 11.44
CA ALA A 151 13.19 6.24 12.63
C ALA A 151 14.61 5.65 12.56
N PHE A 152 15.04 5.19 11.38
CA PHE A 152 16.38 4.61 11.22
C PHE A 152 17.47 5.68 11.34
N ALA A 153 17.21 6.90 10.84
CA ALA A 153 18.14 8.01 11.02
C ALA A 153 18.36 8.35 12.51
N LYS A 154 17.33 8.22 13.35
CA LYS A 154 17.40 8.52 14.79
C LYS A 154 17.96 7.36 15.64
N LYS A 155 17.56 6.13 15.34
CA LYS A 155 17.82 4.95 16.20
C LYS A 155 18.86 3.99 15.60
N GLY A 156 19.15 4.10 14.31
CA GLY A 156 20.05 3.17 13.62
C GLY A 156 19.65 1.71 13.85
N ARG A 157 20.58 0.92 14.36
CA ARG A 157 20.37 -0.52 14.56
C ARG A 157 19.40 -0.86 15.70
N SER A 158 19.14 0.07 16.63
CA SER A 158 18.23 -0.17 17.76
C SER A 158 16.75 0.06 17.43
N LEU A 159 16.43 0.56 16.22
CA LEU A 159 15.06 0.82 15.77
C LEU A 159 14.12 -0.37 16.05
N GLN A 160 12.99 -0.10 16.70
CA GLN A 160 11.90 -1.01 17.01
C GLN A 160 10.61 -0.61 16.28
N ALA A 161 9.55 -1.41 16.44
CA ALA A 161 8.24 -1.17 15.83
C ALA A 161 7.64 0.19 16.25
N SER A 162 7.69 0.49 17.55
CA SER A 162 7.17 1.72 18.13
C SER A 162 7.86 2.96 17.58
N ASP A 163 9.17 2.89 17.32
CA ASP A 163 9.91 4.01 16.74
C ASP A 163 9.39 4.39 15.34
N LEU A 164 8.79 3.48 14.56
CA LEU A 164 8.14 3.85 13.29
C LEU A 164 6.84 4.61 13.55
N THR A 165 6.08 4.20 14.56
CA THR A 165 4.80 4.82 14.90
C THR A 165 5.00 6.26 15.34
N ASP A 166 6.06 6.53 16.09
CA ASP A 166 6.44 7.87 16.54
C ASP A 166 6.76 8.82 15.36
N GLU A 167 7.10 8.28 14.18
CA GLU A 167 7.40 9.08 12.99
C GLU A 167 6.21 9.25 12.04
N VAL A 168 5.03 8.68 12.32
CA VAL A 168 3.87 8.76 11.41
C VAL A 168 3.48 10.20 11.12
N HIS A 169 3.43 11.05 12.16
CA HIS A 169 3.12 12.47 11.99
C HIS A 169 4.16 13.19 11.12
N ASN A 170 5.45 13.04 11.43
CA ASN A 170 6.52 13.69 10.68
C ASN A 170 6.56 13.20 9.22
N ALA A 171 6.35 11.89 9.00
CA ALA A 171 6.27 11.31 7.68
C ALA A 171 5.08 11.87 6.89
N PHE A 172 3.92 12.01 7.54
CA PHE A 172 2.74 12.60 6.93
C PHE A 172 3.00 14.05 6.48
N LEU A 173 3.54 14.89 7.36
CA LEU A 173 3.87 16.27 7.02
C LEU A 173 4.89 16.38 5.88
N ASN A 174 5.92 15.52 5.88
CA ASN A 174 6.93 15.51 4.82
C ASN A 174 6.37 15.13 3.45
N LEU A 175 5.32 14.31 3.40
CA LEU A 175 4.76 13.78 2.16
C LEU A 175 3.57 14.60 1.65
N PHE A 176 2.72 15.08 2.56
CA PHE A 176 1.44 15.69 2.23
C PHE A 176 1.34 17.17 2.64
N GLY A 177 2.31 17.69 3.41
CA GLY A 177 2.33 19.07 3.88
C GLY A 177 1.67 19.28 5.23
N GLU A 178 1.72 20.53 5.70
CA GLU A 178 0.99 20.99 6.89
C GLU A 178 -0.48 21.28 6.56
N VAL A 179 -1.32 21.38 7.59
CA VAL A 179 -2.68 21.90 7.42
C VAL A 179 -2.54 23.38 7.08
N ASP A 180 -2.60 23.71 5.80
CA ASP A 180 -2.47 25.08 5.33
C ASP A 180 -3.56 25.97 5.94
N GLY A 181 -3.12 27.00 6.65
CA GLY A 181 -3.94 28.04 7.26
C GLY A 181 -4.40 29.13 6.29
N ASP A 182 -4.46 28.88 4.98
CA ASP A 182 -4.90 29.87 3.99
C ASP A 182 -6.20 29.48 3.29
N GLU A 183 -7.12 30.44 3.28
CA GLU A 183 -8.46 30.38 2.70
C GLU A 183 -8.40 30.22 1.16
N GLY A 184 -8.32 29.00 0.66
CA GLY A 184 -8.48 28.75 -0.78
C GLY A 184 -8.17 27.35 -1.30
N GLY A 185 -7.45 26.52 -0.54
CA GLY A 185 -7.21 25.12 -0.88
C GLY A 185 -8.26 24.19 -0.27
N SER A 186 -8.59 23.08 -0.96
CA SER A 186 -9.36 22.00 -0.33
C SER A 186 -8.59 21.52 0.91
N ARG A 187 -9.21 21.67 2.08
CA ARG A 187 -8.61 21.34 3.38
C ARG A 187 -8.23 19.85 3.42
N LEU A 188 -7.00 19.54 3.86
CA LEU A 188 -6.52 18.18 4.15
C LEU A 188 -7.22 17.60 5.40
#